data_AF-A0A5D4TIG5-F1
#
_entry.id   AF-A0A5D4TIG5-F1
#
_cell.length_a   1.000
_cell.length_b   1.000
_cell.length_c   1.000
_cell.angle_alpha   90.00
_cell.angle_beta   90.00
_cell.angle_gamma   90.00
#
_symmetry.space_group_name_H-M   'P 1'
#
loop_
_entity.id
_entity.type
_entity.pdbx_description
1 polymer ?
#
loop_
_entity_poly.entity_id
_entity_poly.type
_entity_poly.pdbx_seq_one_letter_code
_entity_poly.pdbx_strand_id
1 'polypeptide(L)'
;MNKKQKLIFRISIGLNILLLLILAWRIARVNFVSEQVILTEVQDNLVELEGLIAIQMEKNWFEPNLVTTKLSDVLNGIWLAMTTGKQLGTLSDREREILERLHSHLNQYPHDELYRFADVTQEDKRNFEKLGEILRDVGLGMEITISSEQDSFMQQAEEFNEIRNSSPLGSP
;
A
#
# COMPACT_ATOMS: atom_id res chain seq x y z
N MET A 1 -3.42 46.64 -36.50
CA MET A 1 -3.72 45.20 -36.71
C MET A 1 -4.96 45.03 -37.55
N ASN A 2 -4.84 44.32 -38.66
CA ASN A 2 -5.96 44.02 -39.56
C ASN A 2 -6.94 43.03 -38.88
N LYS A 3 -8.23 43.02 -39.25
CA LYS A 3 -9.27 42.17 -38.62
C LYS A 3 -8.87 40.69 -38.57
N LYS A 4 -8.19 40.21 -39.61
CA LYS A 4 -7.65 38.84 -39.71
C LYS A 4 -6.54 38.55 -38.68
N GLN A 5 -5.66 39.51 -38.40
CA GLN A 5 -4.59 39.36 -37.40
C GLN A 5 -5.15 39.32 -35.97
N LYS A 6 -6.18 40.12 -35.66
CA LYS A 6 -6.88 40.04 -34.36
C LYS A 6 -7.58 38.70 -34.15
N LEU A 7 -8.14 38.11 -35.21
CA LEU A 7 -8.80 36.80 -35.15
C LEU A 7 -7.78 35.68 -34.86
N ILE A 8 -6.67 35.64 -35.59
CA ILE A 8 -5.59 34.66 -35.38
C ILE A 8 -5.01 34.75 -33.96
N PHE A 9 -4.82 35.97 -33.45
CA PHE A 9 -4.32 36.18 -32.08
C PHE A 9 -5.28 35.63 -31.01
N ARG A 10 -6.59 35.84 -31.16
CA ARG A 10 -7.60 35.29 -30.24
C ARG A 10 -7.66 33.76 -30.27
N ILE A 11 -7.55 33.17 -31.46
CA ILE A 11 -7.51 31.70 -31.62
C ILE A 11 -6.25 31.14 -30.95
N SER A 12 -5.10 31.79 -31.11
CA SER A 12 -3.84 31.37 -30.47
C SER A 12 -3.94 31.39 -28.93
N ILE A 13 -4.55 32.43 -28.36
CA ILE A 13 -4.80 32.48 -26.90
C ILE A 13 -5.73 31.34 -26.47
N GLY A 14 -6.85 31.13 -27.17
CA GLY A 14 -7.79 30.07 -26.85
C GLY A 14 -7.16 28.67 -26.94
N LEU A 15 -6.33 28.44 -27.95
CA LEU A 15 -5.61 27.18 -28.12
C LEU A 15 -4.61 26.95 -26.99
N ASN A 16 -3.87 27.98 -26.56
CA ASN A 16 -2.95 27.86 -25.43
C ASN A 16 -3.67 27.56 -24.12
N ILE A 17 -4.81 28.21 -23.86
CA ILE A 17 -5.65 27.92 -22.68
C ILE A 17 -6.15 26.48 -22.73
N LEU A 18 -6.62 26.02 -23.89
CA LEU A 18 -7.08 24.64 -24.07
C LEU A 18 -5.95 23.62 -23.83
N LEU A 19 -4.74 23.90 -24.31
CA LEU A 19 -3.57 23.06 -24.07
C LEU A 19 -3.22 22.99 -22.58
N LEU A 20 -3.27 24.12 -21.87
CA LEU A 20 -3.05 24.16 -20.42
C LEU A 20 -4.11 23.33 -19.67
N LEU A 21 -5.38 23.40 -20.08
CA LEU A 21 -6.46 22.59 -19.49
C LEU A 21 -6.26 21.09 -19.74
N ILE A 22 -5.86 20.70 -20.95
CA ILE A 22 -5.58 19.28 -21.28
C ILE A 22 -4.40 18.77 -20.46
N LEU A 23 -3.34 19.56 -20.31
CA LEU A 23 -2.18 19.20 -19.49
C LEU A 23 -2.57 19.04 -18.02
N ALA A 24 -3.31 20.00 -17.46
CA ALA A 24 -3.81 19.92 -16.09
C ALA A 24 -4.69 18.68 -15.87
N TRP A 25 -5.61 18.37 -16.80
CA TRP A 25 -6.46 17.20 -16.71
C TRP A 25 -5.66 15.88 -16.80
N ARG A 26 -4.66 15.82 -17.70
CA ARG A 26 -3.82 14.63 -17.84
C ARG A 26 -3.01 14.36 -16.57
N ILE A 27 -2.43 15.40 -15.98
CA ILE A 27 -1.67 15.29 -14.72
C ILE A 27 -2.60 14.79 -13.60
N ALA A 28 -3.76 15.42 -13.43
CA ALA A 28 -4.72 15.02 -12.40
C ALA A 28 -5.19 13.55 -12.57
N ARG A 29 -5.44 13.11 -13.81
CA ARG A 29 -5.91 11.74 -14.08
C ARG A 29 -4.83 10.68 -13.87
N VAL A 30 -3.59 10.94 -14.28
CA VAL A 30 -2.48 9.98 -14.10
C VAL A 30 -2.19 9.79 -12.60
N ASN A 31 -2.16 10.89 -11.85
CA ASN A 31 -1.91 10.86 -10.41
C ASN A 31 -2.99 10.06 -9.66
N PHE A 32 -4.27 10.30 -9.96
CA PHE A 32 -5.38 9.63 -9.28
C PHE A 32 -5.47 8.12 -9.58
N VAL A 33 -5.27 7.72 -10.85
CA VAL A 33 -5.39 6.30 -11.24
C VAL A 33 -4.21 5.47 -10.72
N SER A 34 -3.00 6.02 -10.73
CA SER A 34 -1.82 5.28 -10.26
C SER A 34 -1.81 5.07 -8.74
N GLU A 35 -2.30 6.05 -7.97
CA GLU A 35 -2.33 5.98 -6.51
C GLU A 35 -3.35 4.97 -5.99
N GLN A 36 -4.59 5.04 -6.49
CA GLN A 36 -5.63 4.10 -6.08
C GLN A 36 -5.24 2.66 -6.40
N VAL A 37 -4.70 2.40 -7.58
CA VAL A 37 -4.32 1.04 -7.98
C VAL A 37 -3.21 0.48 -7.09
N ILE A 38 -2.19 1.28 -6.75
CA ILE A 38 -1.05 0.79 -5.96
C ILE A 38 -1.44 0.61 -4.49
N LEU A 39 -2.24 1.50 -3.91
CA LEU A 39 -2.67 1.35 -2.52
C LEU A 39 -3.70 0.22 -2.35
N THR A 40 -4.60 0.05 -3.31
CA THR A 40 -5.50 -1.12 -3.33
C THR A 40 -4.71 -2.41 -3.42
N GLU A 41 -3.67 -2.48 -4.25
CA GLU A 41 -2.80 -3.66 -4.31
C GLU A 41 -2.13 -3.96 -2.96
N VAL A 42 -1.65 -2.94 -2.24
CA VAL A 42 -1.09 -3.14 -0.88
C VAL A 42 -2.15 -3.66 0.09
N GLN A 43 -3.35 -3.07 0.07
CA GLN A 43 -4.45 -3.47 0.92
C GLN A 43 -4.90 -4.91 0.64
N ASP A 44 -5.08 -5.27 -0.63
CA ASP A 44 -5.44 -6.62 -1.08
C ASP A 44 -4.37 -7.63 -0.65
N ASN A 45 -3.09 -7.27 -0.79
CA ASN A 45 -1.99 -8.12 -0.34
C ASN A 45 -1.97 -8.35 1.18
N LEU A 46 -2.34 -7.35 1.99
CA LEU A 46 -2.48 -7.48 3.45
C LEU A 46 -3.68 -8.36 3.83
N VAL A 47 -4.81 -8.21 3.14
CA VAL A 47 -6.00 -9.06 3.32
C VAL A 47 -5.70 -10.51 2.96
N GLU A 48 -4.99 -10.75 1.84
CA GLU A 48 -4.55 -12.08 1.45
C GLU A 48 -3.52 -12.67 2.43
N LEU A 49 -2.63 -11.86 2.99
CA LEU A 49 -1.69 -12.29 4.03
C LEU A 49 -2.43 -12.79 5.28
N GLU A 50 -3.42 -12.04 5.76
CA GLU A 50 -4.28 -12.47 6.88
C GLU A 50 -4.97 -13.80 6.57
N GLY A 51 -5.54 -13.93 5.38
CA GLY A 51 -6.20 -15.16 4.94
C GLY A 51 -5.26 -16.36 4.85
N LEU A 52 -4.04 -16.16 4.34
CA LEU A 52 -3.02 -17.22 4.29
C LEU A 52 -2.57 -17.64 5.68
N ILE A 53 -2.41 -16.69 6.62
CA ILE A 53 -2.11 -17.02 8.02
C ILE A 53 -3.22 -17.90 8.60
N ALA A 54 -4.49 -17.52 8.44
CA ALA A 54 -5.63 -18.31 8.93
C ALA A 54 -5.65 -19.72 8.34
N ILE A 55 -5.46 -19.86 7.02
CA ILE A 55 -5.41 -21.16 6.34
C ILE A 55 -4.24 -22.01 6.85
N GLN A 56 -3.06 -21.41 7.07
CA GLN A 56 -1.91 -22.15 7.59
C GLN A 56 -2.13 -22.57 9.04
N MET A 57 -2.77 -21.75 9.88
CA MET A 57 -3.15 -22.16 11.24
C MET A 57 -4.03 -23.41 11.23
N GLU A 58 -5.09 -23.42 10.43
CA GLU A 58 -6.01 -24.57 10.30
C GLU A 58 -5.28 -25.83 9.81
N LYS A 59 -4.29 -25.66 8.93
CA LYS A 59 -3.48 -26.75 8.36
C LYS A 59 -2.23 -27.09 9.18
N ASN A 60 -2.11 -26.60 10.42
CA ASN A 60 -0.95 -26.81 11.28
C ASN A 60 0.38 -26.40 10.63
N TRP A 61 0.37 -25.31 9.87
CA TRP A 61 1.53 -24.72 9.20
C TRP A 61 2.23 -25.70 8.26
N PHE A 62 1.46 -26.36 7.40
CA PHE A 62 1.97 -27.32 6.41
C PHE A 62 2.87 -26.65 5.36
N GLU A 63 2.53 -25.43 4.94
CA GLU A 63 3.25 -24.65 3.93
C GLU A 63 3.52 -23.22 4.45
N PRO A 64 4.38 -23.06 5.47
CA PRO A 64 4.63 -21.76 6.10
C PRO A 64 5.25 -20.75 5.12
N ASN A 65 5.94 -21.24 4.09
CA ASN A 65 6.56 -20.39 3.07
C ASN A 65 5.55 -19.59 2.25
N LEU A 66 4.28 -20.02 2.18
CA LEU A 66 3.25 -19.20 1.52
C LEU A 66 3.04 -17.87 2.25
N VAL A 67 3.12 -17.87 3.59
CA VAL A 67 2.99 -16.67 4.41
C VAL A 67 4.22 -15.78 4.25
N THR A 68 5.43 -16.36 4.22
CA THR A 68 6.67 -15.59 4.06
C THR A 68 6.82 -15.00 2.66
N THR A 69 6.43 -15.73 1.61
CA THR A 69 6.35 -15.21 0.24
C THR A 69 5.35 -14.06 0.17
N LYS A 70 4.13 -14.24 0.72
CA LYS A 70 3.10 -13.19 0.68
C LYS A 70 3.51 -11.94 1.45
N LEU A 71 4.18 -12.12 2.60
CA LEU A 71 4.73 -10.99 3.35
C LEU A 71 5.78 -10.23 2.52
N SER A 72 6.62 -10.90 1.75
CA SER A 72 7.55 -10.24 0.83
C SER A 72 6.82 -9.42 -0.24
N ASP A 73 5.71 -9.94 -0.79
CA ASP A 73 4.89 -9.19 -1.75
C ASP A 73 4.29 -7.93 -1.12
N VAL A 74 3.79 -8.03 0.12
CA VAL A 74 3.30 -6.88 0.90
C VAL A 74 4.40 -5.83 1.09
N LEU A 75 5.59 -6.24 1.53
CA LEU A 75 6.72 -5.32 1.75
C LEU A 75 7.13 -4.61 0.46
N ASN A 76 7.23 -5.37 -0.64
CA ASN A 76 7.52 -4.82 -1.97
C ASN A 76 6.44 -3.85 -2.45
N GLY A 77 5.16 -4.18 -2.23
CA GLY A 77 4.02 -3.32 -2.55
C GLY A 77 4.07 -1.99 -1.80
N ILE A 78 4.31 -2.03 -0.48
CA ILE A 78 4.43 -0.81 0.35
C ILE A 78 5.63 0.04 -0.12
N TRP A 79 6.77 -0.59 -0.41
CA TRP A 79 7.93 0.11 -0.94
C TRP A 79 7.65 0.78 -2.30
N LEU A 80 6.95 0.09 -3.19
CA LEU A 80 6.53 0.63 -4.49
C LEU A 80 5.55 1.81 -4.31
N ALA A 81 4.61 1.71 -3.38
CA ALA A 81 3.67 2.77 -3.04
C ALA A 81 4.39 4.03 -2.55
N MET A 82 5.35 3.87 -1.62
CA MET A 82 6.13 4.99 -1.09
C MET A 82 7.00 5.66 -2.16
N THR A 83 7.68 4.87 -2.99
CA THR A 83 8.58 5.41 -4.03
C THR A 83 7.82 6.08 -5.16
N THR A 84 6.78 5.44 -5.66
CA THR A 84 5.94 5.97 -6.74
C THR A 84 5.12 7.15 -6.26
N GLY A 85 4.49 7.06 -5.09
CA GLY A 85 3.69 8.14 -4.51
C GLY A 85 4.51 9.41 -4.28
N LYS A 86 5.77 9.27 -3.83
CA LYS A 86 6.72 10.38 -3.71
C LYS A 86 7.09 10.98 -5.06
N GLN A 87 7.37 10.15 -6.06
CA GLN A 87 7.77 10.62 -7.39
C GLN A 87 6.64 11.36 -8.12
N LEU A 88 5.39 10.92 -7.93
CA LEU A 88 4.21 11.52 -8.54
C LEU A 88 3.64 12.69 -7.72
N GLY A 89 4.11 12.87 -6.48
CA GLY A 89 3.63 13.90 -5.55
C GLY A 89 2.19 13.65 -5.09
N THR A 90 1.77 12.40 -5.04
CA THR A 90 0.41 12.00 -4.66
C THR A 90 0.30 11.64 -3.19
N LEU A 91 1.37 11.04 -2.64
CA LEU A 91 1.45 10.68 -1.24
C LEU A 91 1.93 11.88 -0.41
N SER A 92 1.13 12.27 0.59
CA SER A 92 1.55 13.29 1.56
C SER A 92 2.67 12.79 2.47
N ASP A 93 3.38 13.71 3.12
CA ASP A 93 4.44 13.35 4.07
C ASP A 93 3.91 12.50 5.24
N ARG A 94 2.68 12.75 5.69
CA ARG A 94 2.03 11.98 6.76
C ARG A 94 1.72 10.56 6.31
N GLU A 95 1.11 10.38 5.14
CA GLU A 95 0.80 9.05 4.60
C GLU A 95 2.08 8.25 4.34
N ARG A 96 3.13 8.92 3.87
CA ARG A 96 4.46 8.30 3.74
C ARG A 96 4.98 7.79 5.08
N GLU A 97 4.90 8.60 6.14
CA GLU A 97 5.33 8.18 7.47
C GLU A 97 4.53 6.97 7.99
N ILE A 98 3.22 6.93 7.74
CA ILE A 98 2.36 5.79 8.08
C ILE A 98 2.84 4.52 7.36
N LEU A 99 3.09 4.60 6.05
CA LEU A 99 3.59 3.46 5.26
C LEU A 99 5.01 3.04 5.67
N GLU A 100 5.88 3.98 6.00
CA GLU A 100 7.24 3.69 6.48
C GLU A 100 7.21 2.91 7.80
N ARG A 101 6.35 3.31 8.73
CA ARG A 101 6.13 2.59 9.99
C ARG A 101 5.53 1.20 9.75
N LEU A 102 4.53 1.11 8.87
CA LEU A 102 3.89 -0.17 8.52
C LEU A 102 4.92 -1.15 7.94
N HIS A 103 5.68 -0.69 6.94
CA HIS A 103 6.77 -1.46 6.36
C HIS A 103 7.78 -1.88 7.43
N SER A 104 8.19 -0.96 8.31
CA SER A 104 9.16 -1.26 9.37
C SER A 104 8.67 -2.35 10.32
N HIS A 105 7.40 -2.31 10.74
CA HIS A 105 6.83 -3.33 11.62
C HIS A 105 6.70 -4.68 10.94
N LEU A 106 6.26 -4.72 9.68
CA LEU A 106 6.10 -5.96 8.90
C LEU A 106 7.46 -6.60 8.56
N ASN A 107 8.49 -5.80 8.32
CA ASN A 107 9.83 -6.27 7.99
C ASN A 107 10.56 -6.96 9.18
N GLN A 108 9.96 -6.96 10.37
CA GLN A 108 10.46 -7.69 11.55
C GLN A 108 10.13 -9.18 11.52
N TYR A 109 9.15 -9.57 10.70
CA TYR A 109 8.73 -10.96 10.54
C TYR A 109 9.62 -11.66 9.49
N PRO A 110 9.83 -12.98 9.58
CA PRO A 110 10.59 -13.71 8.57
C PRO A 110 9.86 -13.64 7.23
N HIS A 111 10.56 -13.26 6.18
CA HIS A 111 10.01 -13.12 4.84
C HIS A 111 11.04 -13.61 3.83
N ASP A 112 10.56 -14.05 2.67
CA ASP A 112 11.45 -14.56 1.64
C ASP A 112 12.26 -13.42 1.02
N GLU A 113 13.54 -13.68 0.80
CA GLU A 113 14.42 -12.78 0.07
C GLU A 113 14.68 -13.33 -1.33
N LEU A 114 15.31 -12.51 -2.17
CA LEU A 114 15.68 -12.91 -3.52
C LEU A 114 16.57 -14.17 -3.48
N TYR A 115 16.01 -15.30 -3.93
CA TYR A 115 16.63 -16.64 -3.93
C TYR A 115 16.81 -17.31 -2.57
N ARG A 116 16.14 -16.84 -1.51
CA ARG A 116 16.25 -17.43 -0.17
C ARG A 116 14.89 -17.48 0.50
N PHE A 117 14.40 -18.70 0.74
CA PHE A 117 13.24 -18.93 1.59
C PHE A 117 13.62 -18.68 3.06
N ALA A 118 12.73 -18.03 3.79
CA ALA A 118 12.90 -17.88 5.23
C ALA A 118 12.55 -19.20 5.95
N ASP A 119 13.36 -19.58 6.93
CA ASP A 119 13.01 -20.65 7.85
C ASP A 119 12.01 -20.12 8.88
N VAL A 120 10.85 -20.78 9.00
CA VAL A 120 9.78 -20.37 9.92
C VAL A 120 9.80 -21.22 11.18
N THR A 121 10.23 -20.64 12.29
CA THR A 121 10.27 -21.30 13.59
C THR A 121 8.88 -21.38 14.24
N GLN A 122 8.77 -22.13 15.34
CA GLN A 122 7.52 -22.17 16.13
C GLN A 122 7.20 -20.83 16.80
N GLU A 123 8.19 -19.99 17.06
CA GLU A 123 7.98 -18.64 17.57
C GLU A 123 7.43 -17.72 16.49
N ASP A 124 8.01 -17.80 15.28
CA ASP A 124 7.54 -17.05 14.13
C ASP A 124 6.09 -17.35 13.79
N LYS A 125 5.69 -18.62 13.87
CA LYS A 125 4.29 -19.04 13.69
C LYS A 125 3.37 -18.30 14.66
N ARG A 126 3.67 -18.32 15.96
CA ARG A 126 2.90 -17.58 16.98
C ARG A 126 2.89 -16.07 16.73
N ASN A 127 3.99 -15.53 16.21
CA ASN A 127 4.08 -14.12 15.87
C ASN A 127 3.19 -13.79 14.66
N PHE A 128 3.17 -14.64 13.64
CA PHE A 128 2.27 -14.51 12.51
C PHE A 128 0.80 -14.67 12.90
N GLU A 129 0.47 -15.58 13.81
CA GLU A 129 -0.89 -15.72 14.34
C GLU A 129 -1.37 -14.39 14.94
N LYS A 130 -0.53 -13.75 15.78
CA LYS A 130 -0.80 -12.40 16.30
C LYS A 130 -0.87 -11.35 15.21
N LEU A 131 -0.05 -11.46 14.16
CA LEU A 131 -0.12 -10.54 13.01
C LEU A 131 -1.49 -10.65 12.33
N GLY A 132 -1.97 -11.87 12.10
CA GLY A 132 -3.30 -12.12 11.52
C GLY A 132 -4.43 -11.55 12.38
N GLU A 133 -4.35 -11.72 13.71
CA GLU A 133 -5.30 -11.11 14.64
C GLU A 133 -5.33 -9.58 14.52
N ILE A 134 -4.16 -8.92 14.54
CA ILE A 134 -4.06 -7.46 14.42
C ILE A 134 -4.60 -6.98 13.06
N LEU A 135 -4.23 -7.66 11.96
CA LEU A 135 -4.73 -7.32 10.62
C LEU A 135 -6.25 -7.41 10.55
N ARG A 136 -6.83 -8.47 11.11
CA ARG A 136 -8.28 -8.65 11.19
C ARG A 136 -8.95 -7.56 12.05
N ASP A 137 -8.37 -7.23 13.20
CA ASP A 137 -8.92 -6.23 14.13
C ASP A 137 -8.98 -4.83 13.51
N VAL A 138 -7.97 -4.43 12.73
CA VAL A 138 -7.96 -3.15 12.01
C VAL A 138 -8.75 -3.18 10.70
N GLY A 139 -9.40 -4.31 10.38
CA GLY A 139 -10.24 -4.44 9.18
C GLY A 139 -9.48 -4.74 7.88
N LEU A 140 -8.25 -5.26 7.98
CA LEU A 140 -7.44 -5.78 6.87
C LEU A 140 -7.48 -7.32 6.83
N GLY A 141 -8.68 -7.90 6.98
CA GLY A 141 -8.91 -9.34 6.97
C GLY A 141 -9.88 -9.77 5.86
N MET A 142 -9.83 -11.04 5.47
CA MET A 142 -10.75 -11.58 4.46
C MET A 142 -12.21 -11.41 4.90
N GLU A 143 -13.08 -11.17 3.92
CA GLU A 143 -14.54 -10.97 4.09
C GLU A 143 -14.94 -9.69 4.86
N ILE A 144 -13.96 -8.85 5.23
CA ILE A 144 -14.21 -7.49 5.73
C ILE A 144 -14.34 -6.56 4.52
N THR A 145 -15.24 -5.59 4.58
CA THR A 145 -15.47 -4.66 3.46
C THR A 145 -14.19 -3.85 3.19
N ILE A 146 -13.51 -4.15 2.08
CA ILE A 146 -12.43 -3.33 1.55
C ILE A 146 -13.07 -2.04 1.06
N SER A 147 -12.89 -0.96 1.81
CA SER A 147 -13.21 0.37 1.31
C SER A 147 -12.18 0.72 0.25
N SER A 148 -12.63 1.04 -0.96
CA SER A 148 -11.77 1.51 -2.05
C SER A 148 -11.22 2.94 -1.81
N GLU A 149 -11.28 3.43 -0.58
CA GLU A 149 -10.94 4.79 -0.20
C GLU A 149 -9.59 4.79 0.49
N GLN A 150 -8.62 5.47 -0.12
CA GLN A 150 -7.25 5.64 0.38
C GLN A 150 -7.21 6.11 1.84
N ASP A 151 -8.07 7.06 2.22
CA ASP A 151 -8.14 7.57 3.59
C ASP A 151 -8.47 6.45 4.60
N SER A 152 -9.35 5.53 4.21
CA SER A 152 -9.70 4.40 5.05
C SER A 152 -8.52 3.46 5.22
N PHE A 153 -7.81 3.12 4.13
CA PHE A 153 -6.61 2.29 4.24
C PHE A 153 -5.53 2.94 5.12
N MET A 154 -5.30 4.25 4.95
CA MET A 154 -4.33 4.98 5.77
C MET A 154 -4.70 4.99 7.26
N GLN A 155 -6.00 5.10 7.57
CA GLN A 155 -6.48 4.98 8.95
C GLN A 155 -6.22 3.58 9.53
N GLN A 156 -6.49 2.52 8.77
CA GLN A 156 -6.23 1.14 9.19
C GLN A 156 -4.73 0.88 9.41
N ALA A 157 -3.89 1.36 8.50
CA ALA A 157 -2.44 1.27 8.63
C ALA A 157 -1.91 2.06 9.84
N GLU A 158 -2.47 3.22 10.13
CA GLU A 158 -2.12 4.00 11.31
C GLU A 158 -2.52 3.26 12.60
N GLU A 159 -3.74 2.71 12.66
CA GLU A 159 -4.21 1.92 13.80
C GLU A 159 -3.34 0.67 14.02
N PHE A 160 -2.97 -0.03 12.95
CA PHE A 160 -2.02 -1.14 13.00
C PHE A 160 -0.70 -0.71 13.66
N ASN A 161 -0.14 0.42 13.23
CA ASN A 161 1.13 0.93 13.75
C ASN A 161 1.04 1.29 15.24
N GLU A 162 -0.10 1.80 15.70
CA GLU A 162 -0.32 2.09 17.12
C GLU A 162 -0.43 0.82 17.97
N ILE A 163 -1.15 -0.20 17.48
CA ILE A 163 -1.22 -1.51 18.14
C ILE A 163 0.19 -2.13 18.26
N ARG A 164 0.97 -2.11 17.17
CA ARG A 164 2.33 -2.67 17.15
C ARG A 164 3.31 -1.94 18.06
N ASN A 165 3.18 -0.63 18.22
CA ASN A 165 3.96 0.14 19.18
C ASN A 165 3.63 -0.23 20.63
N SER A 166 2.36 -0.52 20.93
CA SER A 166 1.93 -0.91 22.27
C SER A 166 2.31 -2.36 22.63
N SER A 167 2.52 -3.21 21.61
CA SER A 167 2.77 -4.65 21.74
C SER A 167 3.92 -5.11 20.83
N PRO A 168 5.17 -4.70 21.10
CA PRO A 168 6.32 -5.10 20.29
C PRO A 168 6.49 -6.62 20.29
N LEU A 169 7.03 -7.17 19.19
CA LEU A 169 7.48 -8.57 19.18
C LEU A 169 8.47 -8.74 20.34
N GLY A 170 8.37 -9.87 21.04
CA GLY A 170 9.09 -10.14 22.29
C GLY A 170 10.53 -9.63 22.23
N SER A 171 10.94 -8.87 23.25
CA SER A 171 12.34 -8.51 23.39
C SER A 171 13.17 -9.79 23.49
N PRO A 172 14.37 -9.82 22.85
CA PRO A 172 15.27 -10.97 22.95
C PRO A 172 15.59 -11.36 24.39
#